data_AF-A0A5C7XLY7-F1
#
_entry.id   AF-A0A5C7XLY7-F1
#
_cell.length_a   1.000
_cell.length_b   1.000
_cell.length_c   1.000
_cell.angle_alpha   90.00
_cell.angle_beta   90.00
_cell.angle_gamma   90.00
#
_symmetry.space_group_name_H-M   'P 1'
#
loop_
_entity.id
_entity.type
_entity.pdbx_description
1 polymer ?
#
loop_
_entity_poly.entity_id
_entity_poly.type
_entity_poly.pdbx_seq_one_letter_code
_entity_poly.pdbx_strand_id
1 'polypeptide(L)'
;MEYTNIPPSADIPIVWCDFNACGLSGDPGDNCYYSLHREQIKAFSSGDTIFIYDDDISEDGATEVFGCVARLESIIFRGNTHLRARPETAVWYRGPKFWVPPADG
;
A
#
# COMPACT_ATOMS: atom_id res chain seq x y z
N MET A 1 1.67 13.50 8.10
CA MET A 1 2.13 12.52 7.10
C MET A 1 3.15 13.23 6.23
N GLU A 2 4.36 12.70 6.15
CA GLU A 2 5.42 13.26 5.30
C GLU A 2 5.39 12.58 3.94
N TYR A 3 5.67 13.34 2.87
CA TYR A 3 5.69 12.82 1.50
C TYR A 3 7.08 12.88 0.88
N THR A 4 7.36 11.93 0.01
CA THR A 4 8.53 11.90 -0.86
C THR A 4 8.11 11.65 -2.30
N ASN A 5 8.85 12.21 -3.24
CA ASN A 5 8.74 11.91 -4.66
C ASN A 5 9.76 10.85 -5.11
N ILE A 6 10.50 10.27 -4.16
CA ILE A 6 11.44 9.17 -4.42
C ILE A 6 10.65 7.87 -4.41
N PRO A 7 10.56 7.14 -5.54
CA PRO A 7 9.84 5.88 -5.58
C PRO A 7 10.54 4.81 -4.72
N PRO A 8 9.79 3.83 -4.19
CA PRO A 8 10.38 2.64 -3.58
C PRO A 8 11.23 1.88 -4.60
N SER A 9 12.06 0.96 -4.09
CA SER A 9 12.89 0.10 -4.92
C SER A 9 12.03 -0.75 -5.89
N ALA A 10 12.52 -0.93 -7.12
CA ALA A 10 11.76 -1.58 -8.20
C ALA A 10 11.52 -3.09 -7.99
N ASP A 11 12.20 -3.72 -7.04
CA ASP A 11 12.02 -5.11 -6.62
C ASP A 11 10.88 -5.30 -5.62
N ILE A 12 10.34 -4.21 -5.05
CA ILE A 12 9.21 -4.26 -4.12
C ILE A 12 7.91 -4.50 -4.93
N PRO A 13 7.16 -5.59 -4.66
CA PRO A 13 5.89 -5.85 -5.32
C PRO A 13 4.87 -4.76 -5.03
N ILE A 14 4.05 -4.45 -6.03
CA ILE A 14 3.09 -3.34 -5.99
C ILE A 14 1.68 -3.89 -5.85
N VAL A 15 0.92 -3.38 -4.88
CA VAL A 15 -0.43 -3.84 -4.56
C VAL A 15 -1.35 -2.64 -4.46
N TRP A 16 -2.43 -2.64 -5.24
CA TRP A 16 -3.44 -1.60 -5.11
C TRP A 16 -4.21 -1.76 -3.79
N CYS A 17 -4.52 -0.64 -3.16
CA CYS A 17 -5.17 -0.57 -1.86
C CYS A 17 -6.08 0.65 -1.82
N ASP A 18 -7.38 0.42 -1.65
CA ASP A 18 -8.33 1.49 -1.33
C ASP A 18 -8.08 1.99 0.10
N PHE A 19 -7.46 3.16 0.23
CA PHE A 19 -7.18 3.78 1.52
C PHE A 19 -8.43 4.35 2.20
N ASN A 20 -9.56 4.50 1.49
CA ASN A 20 -10.83 4.94 2.07
C ASN A 20 -11.66 3.76 2.62
N ALA A 21 -11.46 2.55 2.11
CA ALA A 21 -12.11 1.33 2.62
C ALA A 21 -11.52 0.84 3.97
N CYS A 22 -10.36 1.37 4.37
CA CYS A 22 -9.68 1.03 5.62
C CYS A 22 -9.59 2.30 6.47
N GLY A 23 -10.22 2.32 7.65
CA GLY A 23 -10.30 3.52 8.48
C GLY A 23 -8.95 4.22 8.68
N LEU A 24 -8.81 5.40 8.08
CA LEU A 24 -7.72 6.34 8.33
C LEU A 24 -7.91 6.99 9.70
N SER A 25 -6.98 6.81 10.64
CA SER A 25 -6.99 7.59 11.89
C SER A 25 -6.16 8.87 11.81
N GLY A 26 -5.24 9.00 10.85
CA GLY A 26 -4.36 10.17 10.74
C GLY A 26 -3.51 10.49 11.98
N ASP A 27 -3.44 9.60 12.97
CA ASP A 27 -2.80 9.82 14.27
C ASP A 27 -1.44 9.08 14.31
N PRO A 28 -0.32 9.73 14.67
CA PRO A 28 0.99 9.09 14.81
C PRO A 28 1.06 7.95 15.84
N GLY A 29 0.03 7.78 16.69
CA GLY A 29 -0.12 6.61 17.56
C GLY A 29 -0.97 5.48 16.99
N ASP A 30 -1.54 5.63 15.78
CA ASP A 30 -2.52 4.68 15.29
C ASP A 30 -1.92 3.51 14.53
N ASN A 31 -2.43 2.34 14.85
CA ASN A 31 -2.05 1.08 14.24
C ASN A 31 -2.84 0.92 12.92
N CYS A 32 -2.63 1.82 11.96
CA CYS A 32 -3.30 1.75 10.66
C CYS A 32 -2.98 0.42 9.97
N TYR A 33 -4.02 -0.32 9.61
CA TYR A 33 -3.93 -1.57 8.88
C TYR A 33 -4.80 -1.51 7.64
N TYR A 34 -4.23 -1.87 6.50
CA TYR A 34 -4.95 -1.88 5.23
C TYR A 34 -5.35 -3.30 4.85
N SER A 35 -6.66 -3.48 4.63
CA SER A 35 -7.22 -4.72 4.11
C SER A 35 -7.04 -4.74 2.60
N LEU A 36 -6.15 -5.61 2.15
CA LEU A 36 -5.87 -5.78 0.73
C LEU A 36 -6.86 -6.74 0.09
N HIS A 37 -7.12 -6.56 -1.21
CA HIS A 37 -8.03 -7.43 -1.93
C HIS A 37 -7.49 -8.87 -1.93
N ARG A 38 -8.32 -9.84 -1.52
CA ARG A 38 -7.90 -11.22 -1.26
C ARG A 38 -7.14 -11.85 -2.42
N GLU A 39 -7.56 -11.57 -3.65
CA GLU A 39 -6.90 -12.08 -4.86
C GLU A 39 -5.49 -11.56 -5.05
N GLN A 40 -5.23 -10.29 -4.72
CA GLN A 40 -3.91 -9.67 -4.85
C GLN A 40 -2.92 -10.23 -3.83
N ILE A 41 -3.41 -10.67 -2.66
CA ILE A 41 -2.55 -11.20 -1.59
C ILE A 41 -2.32 -12.71 -1.61
N LYS A 42 -2.90 -13.45 -2.57
CA LYS A 42 -2.68 -14.90 -2.68
C LYS A 42 -1.23 -15.29 -2.93
N ALA A 43 -0.46 -14.41 -3.56
CA ALA A 43 0.94 -14.62 -3.88
C ALA A 43 1.89 -14.23 -2.74
N PHE A 44 1.38 -13.65 -1.65
CA PHE A 44 2.20 -13.12 -0.56
C PHE A 44 1.99 -13.88 0.75
N SER A 45 2.97 -13.75 1.63
CA SER A 45 3.02 -14.32 2.96
C SER A 45 3.32 -13.26 4.01
N SER A 46 3.04 -13.58 5.27
CA SER A 46 3.47 -12.73 6.39
C SER A 46 4.99 -12.57 6.38
N GLY A 47 5.46 -11.33 6.53
CA GLY A 47 6.86 -10.98 6.46
C GLY A 47 7.26 -10.34 5.13
N ASP A 48 6.48 -10.50 4.07
CA ASP A 48 6.76 -9.87 2.78
C ASP A 48 6.64 -8.34 2.88
N THR A 49 7.52 -7.65 2.15
CA THR A 49 7.49 -6.20 1.98
C THR A 49 6.85 -5.88 0.63
N ILE A 50 5.86 -5.01 0.62
CA ILE A 50 5.10 -4.58 -0.55
C ILE A 50 4.95 -3.06 -0.57
N PHE A 51 4.68 -2.50 -1.74
CA PHE A 51 4.25 -1.12 -1.90
C PHE A 51 2.73 -1.10 -2.09
N ILE A 52 2.01 -0.55 -1.12
CA ILE A 52 0.57 -0.36 -1.21
C ILE A 52 0.29 1.03 -1.77
N TYR A 53 -0.62 1.14 -2.75
CA TYR A 53 -0.92 2.41 -3.41
C TYR A 53 -2.40 2.57 -3.73
N ASP A 54 -2.81 3.82 -3.90
CA ASP A 54 -4.07 4.20 -4.53
C ASP A 54 -3.79 5.20 -5.66
N ASP A 55 -4.69 5.25 -6.62
CA ASP A 55 -4.65 6.20 -7.72
C ASP A 55 -5.16 7.57 -7.23
N ASP A 56 -4.46 8.64 -7.60
CA ASP A 56 -4.83 10.02 -7.27
C ASP A 56 -4.68 10.93 -8.51
N ILE A 57 -5.22 12.14 -8.43
CA ILE A 57 -5.09 13.17 -9.46
C ILE A 57 -4.43 14.40 -8.81
N SER A 58 -3.32 14.86 -9.40
CA SER A 58 -2.64 16.07 -8.96
C SER A 58 -3.47 17.34 -9.21
N GLU A 59 -3.05 18.47 -8.65
CA GLU A 59 -3.72 19.77 -8.84
C GLU A 59 -3.75 20.22 -10.30
N ASP A 60 -2.77 19.82 -11.11
CA ASP A 60 -2.70 20.10 -12.56
C ASP A 60 -3.38 19.04 -13.43
N GLY A 61 -4.04 18.04 -12.83
CA GLY A 61 -4.82 17.02 -13.51
C GLY A 61 -4.01 15.82 -14.01
N ALA A 62 -2.73 15.72 -13.68
CA ALA A 62 -1.92 14.56 -13.99
C ALA A 62 -2.29 13.36 -13.08
N THR A 63 -2.20 12.15 -13.63
CA THR A 63 -2.37 10.93 -12.84
C THR A 63 -1.17 10.75 -11.92
N GLU A 64 -1.44 10.67 -10.63
CA GLU A 64 -0.47 10.34 -9.60
C GLU A 64 -0.88 9.06 -8.89
N VAL A 65 0.02 8.56 -8.06
CA VAL A 65 -0.29 7.57 -7.04
C VAL A 65 0.20 8.09 -5.71
N PHE A 66 -0.54 7.70 -4.68
CA PHE A 66 -0.20 7.91 -3.29
C PHE A 66 -0.05 6.54 -2.65
N GLY A 67 1.01 6.32 -1.86
CA GLY A 67 1.24 5.00 -1.28
C GLY A 67 2.41 4.93 -0.32
N CYS A 68 2.64 3.77 0.26
CA CYS A 68 3.78 3.53 1.14
C CYS A 68 4.31 2.10 1.06
N VAL A 69 5.57 1.93 1.45
CA VAL A 69 6.13 0.60 1.70
C VAL A 69 5.56 0.08 3.01
N ALA A 70 5.00 -1.13 2.95
CA ALA A 70 4.37 -1.80 4.06
C ALA A 70 4.83 -3.25 4.15
N ARG A 71 4.89 -3.74 5.39
CA ARG A 71 5.16 -5.14 5.69
C ARG A 71 3.85 -5.88 5.94
N LEU A 72 3.72 -7.07 5.38
CA LEU A 72 2.57 -7.94 5.63
C LEU A 72 2.70 -8.64 6.97
N GLU A 73 1.61 -8.65 7.72
CA GLU A 73 1.49 -9.34 9.00
C GLU A 73 0.28 -10.27 8.99
N SER A 74 0.48 -11.50 9.47
CA SER A 74 -0.65 -12.39 9.78
C SER A 74 -1.34 -11.96 11.06
N ILE A 75 -2.66 -11.84 11.00
CA ILE A 75 -3.53 -11.67 12.17
C ILE A 75 -4.60 -12.76 12.22
N ILE A 76 -5.06 -13.06 13.43
CA ILE A 76 -6.23 -13.89 13.63
C ILE A 76 -7.44 -12.98 13.81
N PHE A 77 -8.38 -13.04 12.87
CA PHE A 77 -9.65 -12.33 12.96
C PHE A 77 -10.79 -13.34 12.87
N ARG A 78 -11.66 -13.37 13.89
CA ARG A 78 -12.77 -14.31 14.00
C ARG A 78 -12.37 -15.78 13.76
N GLY A 79 -11.20 -16.17 14.29
CA GLY A 79 -10.67 -17.54 14.19
C GLY A 79 -10.03 -17.91 12.84
N ASN A 80 -9.99 -16.99 11.87
CA ASN A 80 -9.32 -17.19 10.59
C ASN A 80 -8.04 -16.37 10.51
N THR A 81 -7.05 -16.85 9.74
CA THR A 81 -5.84 -16.09 9.45
C THR A 81 -6.10 -15.12 8.30
N HIS A 82 -5.75 -13.85 8.51
CA HIS A 82 -5.80 -12.79 7.51
C HIS A 82 -4.43 -12.12 7.41
N LEU A 83 -4.12 -11.54 6.25
CA LEU A 83 -2.98 -10.65 6.11
C LEU A 83 -3.45 -9.20 6.20
N ARG A 84 -2.63 -8.37 6.84
CA ARG A 84 -2.77 -6.92 6.86
C ARG A 84 -1.45 -6.28 6.45
N ALA A 85 -1.49 -5.12 5.83
CA ALA A 85 -0.29 -4.33 5.55
C ALA A 85 -0.06 -3.29 6.65
N ARG A 86 1.13 -3.28 7.25
CA ARG A 86 1.60 -2.27 8.21
C ARG A 86 2.68 -1.40 7.55
N PRO A 87 2.51 -0.07 7.44
CA PRO A 87 3.55 0.80 6.91
C PRO A 87 4.89 0.62 7.65
N GLU A 88 6.00 0.51 6.91
CA GLU A 88 7.34 0.41 7.50
C GLU A 88 7.90 1.77 7.89
N THR A 89 7.48 2.83 7.19
CA THR A 89 7.94 4.19 7.43
C THR A 89 6.76 5.16 7.50
N ALA A 90 6.97 6.30 8.16
CA ALA A 90 6.00 7.40 8.17
C ALA A 90 6.04 8.27 6.90
N VAL A 91 6.95 7.95 5.96
CA VAL A 91 7.16 8.67 4.70
C VAL A 91 6.41 7.96 3.59
N TRP A 92 5.52 8.69 2.93
CA TRP A 92 4.67 8.18 1.87
C TRP A 92 5.15 8.66 0.51
N TYR A 93 5.05 7.82 -0.51
CA TYR A 93 5.27 8.22 -1.88
C TYR A 93 4.05 9.00 -2.38
N ARG A 94 4.30 10.12 -3.05
CA ARG A 94 3.31 10.79 -3.89
C ARG A 94 3.98 11.28 -5.17
N GLY A 95 3.43 10.87 -6.32
CA GLY A 95 3.95 11.28 -7.62
C GLY A 95 3.50 10.36 -8.75
N PRO A 96 4.11 10.46 -9.93
CA PRO A 96 3.74 9.67 -11.10
C PRO A 96 3.85 8.16 -10.87
N LYS A 97 3.05 7.34 -11.57
CA LYS A 97 3.28 5.89 -11.61
C LYS A 97 4.70 5.60 -12.10
N PHE A 98 5.49 4.93 -11.27
CA PHE A 98 6.90 4.62 -11.54
C PHE A 98 7.12 3.17 -12.03
N TRP A 99 6.04 2.39 -12.15
CA TRP A 99 6.06 1.04 -12.69
C TRP A 99 5.32 1.00 -14.02
N VAL A 100 5.74 0.08 -14.89
CA VAL A 100 4.97 -0.29 -16.07
C VAL A 100 3.93 -1.31 -15.58
N PRO A 101 2.61 -1.11 -15.82
CA PRO A 101 1.64 -2.16 -15.54
C PRO A 101 2.06 -3.44 -16.27
N PRO A 102 1.87 -4.64 -15.68
CA PRO A 102 2.11 -5.86 -16.43
C PRO A 102 1.34 -5.76 -17.74
N ALA A 103 2.03 -5.97 -18.86
CA ALA A 103 1.38 -5.99 -20.16
C ALA A 103 0.27 -7.03 -20.06
N ASP A 104 -0.99 -6.59 -20.23
CA ASP A 104 -2.15 -7.45 -20.14
C ASP A 104 -1.89 -8.71 -20.99
N GLY A 105 -1.83 -9.87 -20.33
CA GLY A 105 -1.69 -11.19 -20.95
C GLY A 105 -3.04 -11.82 -21.23
#